data_AF-A0A1Z4RCN8-F1
#
_entry.id   AF-A0A1Z4RCN8-F1
#
_cell.length_a   1.000
_cell.length_b   1.000
_cell.length_c   1.000
_cell.angle_alpha   90.00
_cell.angle_beta   90.00
_cell.angle_gamma   90.00
#
_symmetry.space_group_name_H-M   'P 1'
#
loop_
_entity.id
_entity.type
_entity.pdbx_description
1 polymer ?
#
loop_
_entity_poly.entity_id
_entity_poly.type
_entity_poly.pdbx_seq_one_letter_code
_entity_poly.pdbx_strand_id
1 'polypeptide(L)'
;MEHNTITLTGLGLSLLVAGGVILFPQQHSMSNPPAKQPPIPTVVWQNARLPDWDRITFSNMPAISEPGSFQAPQNVVDKLGYNPSRSWNTGQKPDSFTMLGDFQDSFKLQTFSLTDISQITNLDLETNKLDSFGVIKLQTLDSLVKAIPELKDFPISQVKPILDLLSQNLSTSFDANQTIENFLKQSPHVGKLSFDALNLKSYNLDSIPNLIATPVASFDKWQGVYISEIPRLNKVPFSQFPNPINPVGTEVGIVDVAFATDEQKRDKTISGSNKEGFAVPCEKDCAHTELSGSPAVHGKAWISGKYQLVKGGRGILGSVNAGKEPTGRNLFGDAFKVAVWDVSEVDGMISQSLFFRVCMRNNFVDLGCTPYFIGPVLFMTYREKEPIFLGRIDTDKNSISSATGLKSSGFRFNNSPITSNNGNDAVANLIPASKENCRNMHVSGTNIDALSSALSNTQNNYSFVGNYVCDSFGNCGRQIGAMQFISSNPDVRKIIASKAGGQEFLSKLDSGEQITGEEMTQYFSPAEQQNLIESQMENLLSTASQQIDPATGKNFTGERLIERAAQMQFAGTNITINSQAISPSDTKTVKEYGEKAKTKYTQNLESMNCL
;
A
#
# COMPACT_ATOMS: atom_id res chain seq x y z
N MET A 1 -23.18 8.27 70.80
CA MET A 1 -24.55 8.73 70.49
C MET A 1 -24.44 9.51 69.21
N GLU A 2 -25.01 9.16 68.07
CA GLU A 2 -25.88 8.07 67.64
C GLU A 2 -25.87 8.11 66.10
N HIS A 3 -26.25 6.99 65.48
CA HIS A 3 -26.25 6.69 64.04
C HIS A 3 -27.04 7.67 63.15
N ASN A 4 -26.62 7.84 61.88
CA ASN A 4 -27.34 7.30 60.71
C ASN A 4 -26.61 7.62 59.38
N THR A 5 -26.14 6.65 58.60
CA THR A 5 -26.82 5.75 57.63
C THR A 5 -27.03 6.38 56.25
N ILE A 6 -26.44 5.68 55.27
CA ILE A 6 -26.29 5.92 53.84
C ILE A 6 -27.64 5.87 53.10
N THR A 7 -27.77 6.65 52.02
CA THR A 7 -28.64 6.26 50.89
C THR A 7 -27.99 6.66 49.56
N LEU A 8 -27.83 5.65 48.71
CA LEU A 8 -27.22 5.68 47.39
C LEU A 8 -28.33 5.65 46.34
N THR A 9 -28.42 6.68 45.49
CA THR A 9 -29.06 6.65 44.15
C THR A 9 -28.25 7.66 43.31
N GLY A 10 -27.58 7.30 42.23
CA GLY A 10 -28.11 6.69 41.02
C GLY A 10 -28.30 7.79 39.97
N LEU A 11 -27.19 8.26 39.36
CA LEU A 11 -27.24 9.16 38.19
C LEU A 11 -26.02 8.90 37.29
N GLY A 12 -26.32 8.53 36.04
CA GLY A 12 -25.36 8.11 35.03
C GLY A 12 -24.36 9.21 34.69
N LEU A 13 -23.08 8.86 34.76
CA LEU A 13 -21.99 9.77 34.44
C LEU A 13 -21.77 9.77 32.92
N SER A 14 -22.34 10.80 32.27
CA SER A 14 -21.99 11.18 30.91
C SER A 14 -20.65 11.93 30.98
N LEU A 15 -19.55 11.30 30.57
CA LEU A 15 -18.25 11.99 30.49
C LEU A 15 -18.23 12.95 29.29
N LEU A 16 -18.52 14.21 29.55
CA LEU A 16 -18.15 15.34 28.70
C LEU A 16 -16.64 15.57 28.83
N VAL A 17 -15.89 15.24 27.78
CA VAL A 17 -14.48 15.62 27.63
C VAL A 17 -14.43 17.08 27.18
N ALA A 18 -14.38 18.00 28.14
CA ALA A 18 -14.07 19.40 27.88
C ALA A 18 -12.56 19.61 28.05
N GLY A 19 -11.81 19.51 26.96
CA GLY A 19 -10.42 19.98 26.91
C GLY A 19 -10.39 21.50 26.77
N GLY A 20 -9.97 22.21 27.82
CA GLY A 20 -9.77 23.66 27.77
C GLY A 20 -8.57 24.03 26.91
N VAL A 21 -8.78 24.86 25.90
CA VAL A 21 -7.71 25.49 25.10
C VAL A 21 -7.51 26.90 25.64
N ILE A 22 -6.29 27.21 26.10
CA ILE A 22 -5.87 28.59 26.37
C ILE A 22 -5.55 29.23 25.03
N LEU A 23 -6.44 30.11 24.54
CA LEU A 23 -6.20 30.94 23.35
C LEU A 23 -5.43 32.19 23.77
N PHE A 24 -4.16 32.29 23.38
CA PHE A 24 -3.46 33.57 23.34
C PHE A 24 -3.74 34.26 22.01
N PRO A 25 -4.11 35.55 21.98
CA PRO A 25 -4.20 36.31 20.75
C PRO A 25 -2.78 36.66 20.29
N GLN A 26 -2.28 35.98 19.25
CA GLN A 26 -1.03 36.38 18.60
C GLN A 26 -1.31 37.41 17.50
N GLN A 27 -0.91 38.66 17.75
CA GLN A 27 -0.67 39.62 16.67
C GLN A 27 0.53 39.12 15.86
N HIS A 28 0.28 38.64 14.63
CA HIS A 28 1.35 38.26 13.72
C HIS A 28 1.97 39.52 13.09
N SER A 29 3.13 39.92 13.61
CA SER A 29 4.07 40.77 12.88
C SER A 29 4.90 39.86 11.97
N MET A 30 4.99 40.17 10.68
CA MET A 30 5.78 39.40 9.71
C MET A 30 7.26 39.45 10.07
N SER A 31 7.78 38.42 10.73
CA SER A 31 9.21 38.28 11.04
C SER A 31 9.88 37.27 10.11
N ASN A 32 10.80 37.78 9.29
CA ASN A 32 11.81 37.12 8.46
C ASN A 32 11.35 36.10 7.39
N PRO A 33 11.84 36.20 6.14
CA PRO A 33 11.58 35.17 5.14
C PRO A 33 12.21 33.85 5.61
N PRO A 34 11.47 32.72 5.58
CA PRO A 34 12.03 31.43 5.93
C PRO A 34 13.24 31.14 5.03
N ALA A 35 14.28 30.55 5.61
CA ALA A 35 15.49 30.14 4.89
C ALA A 35 15.10 29.44 3.58
N LYS A 36 15.70 29.88 2.47
CA LYS A 36 15.35 29.48 1.09
C LYS A 36 15.44 27.96 0.96
N GLN A 37 14.32 27.26 1.13
CA GLN A 37 14.26 25.81 1.05
C GLN A 37 14.54 25.37 -0.40
N PRO A 38 15.26 24.25 -0.61
CA PRO A 38 15.48 23.74 -1.95
C PRO A 38 14.14 23.41 -2.61
N PRO A 39 13.95 23.77 -3.89
CA PRO A 39 12.69 23.50 -4.58
C PRO A 39 12.46 22.00 -4.70
N ILE A 40 11.19 21.58 -4.65
CA ILE A 40 10.80 20.20 -4.95
C ILE A 40 11.25 19.85 -6.38
N PRO A 41 12.02 18.77 -6.59
CA PRO A 41 12.31 18.26 -7.93
C PRO A 41 11.04 17.96 -8.69
N THR A 42 10.95 18.38 -9.96
CA THR A 42 9.77 18.17 -10.80
C THR A 42 10.14 17.67 -12.19
N VAL A 43 9.21 16.94 -12.80
CA VAL A 43 9.19 16.56 -14.21
C VAL A 43 8.02 17.24 -14.92
N VAL A 44 8.16 17.50 -16.21
CA VAL A 44 7.07 18.06 -17.03
C VAL A 44 6.20 16.92 -17.54
N TRP A 45 4.89 17.02 -17.35
CA TRP A 45 3.91 16.07 -17.85
C TRP A 45 2.62 16.78 -18.25
N GLN A 46 2.15 16.54 -19.49
CA GLN A 46 1.00 17.25 -20.07
C GLN A 46 1.05 18.77 -19.85
N ASN A 47 2.24 19.35 -20.06
CA ASN A 47 2.60 20.75 -19.79
C ASN A 47 2.56 21.18 -18.30
N ALA A 48 2.02 20.38 -17.38
CA ALA A 48 2.07 20.63 -15.94
C ALA A 48 3.38 20.15 -15.30
N ARG A 49 3.72 20.73 -14.15
CA ARG A 49 4.80 20.25 -13.29
C ARG A 49 4.25 19.17 -12.34
N LEU A 50 4.84 17.97 -12.42
CA LEU A 50 4.63 16.90 -11.45
C LEU A 50 5.88 16.73 -10.58
N PRO A 51 5.73 16.34 -9.30
CA PRO A 51 6.88 15.98 -8.47
C PRO A 51 7.66 14.81 -9.07
N ASP A 52 8.99 14.91 -9.07
CA ASP A 52 9.90 13.86 -9.54
C ASP A 52 10.17 12.88 -8.39
N TRP A 53 9.36 11.83 -8.31
CA TRP A 53 9.40 10.85 -7.23
C TRP A 53 10.68 9.99 -7.22
N ASP A 54 11.43 9.94 -8.31
CA ASP A 54 12.76 9.30 -8.38
C ASP A 54 13.82 10.12 -7.63
N ARG A 55 13.56 11.41 -7.45
CA ARG A 55 14.48 12.35 -6.79
C ARG A 55 13.97 12.84 -5.45
N ILE A 56 12.75 12.50 -5.06
CA ILE A 56 12.15 12.87 -3.77
C ILE A 56 12.30 11.72 -2.78
N THR A 57 12.83 12.05 -1.62
CA THR A 57 13.07 11.16 -0.47
C THR A 57 12.58 11.88 0.78
N PHE A 58 12.35 11.18 1.89
CA PHE A 58 12.00 11.88 3.14
C PHE A 58 13.08 12.86 3.59
N SER A 59 14.35 12.54 3.31
CA SER A 59 15.50 13.33 3.73
C SER A 59 15.72 14.62 2.94
N ASN A 60 15.14 14.77 1.75
CA ASN A 60 15.24 15.99 0.94
C ASN A 60 13.89 16.68 0.72
N MET A 61 12.83 16.17 1.34
CA MET A 61 11.59 16.92 1.45
C MET A 61 11.80 18.23 2.25
N PRO A 62 11.02 19.26 1.93
CA PRO A 62 10.90 20.48 2.72
C PRO A 62 10.61 20.20 4.18
N ALA A 63 11.08 21.09 5.04
CA ALA A 63 10.79 21.02 6.46
C ALA A 63 9.40 21.58 6.78
N ILE A 64 8.81 21.08 7.85
CA ILE A 64 7.54 21.57 8.40
C ILE A 64 7.69 23.03 8.87
N SER A 65 6.71 23.86 8.54
CA SER A 65 6.74 25.29 8.84
C SER A 65 6.18 25.64 10.21
N GLU A 66 5.34 24.77 10.77
CA GLU A 66 4.67 25.01 12.06
C GLU A 66 4.98 23.89 13.06
N PRO A 67 5.15 24.23 14.35
CA PRO A 67 5.31 23.24 15.38
C PRO A 67 3.96 22.57 15.67
N GLY A 68 4.00 21.42 16.33
CA GLY A 68 2.79 20.75 16.76
C GLY A 68 3.09 19.51 17.57
N SER A 69 2.02 18.88 18.04
CA SER A 69 2.14 17.66 18.80
C SER A 69 0.89 16.81 18.68
N PHE A 70 1.08 15.55 19.01
CA PHE A 70 0.05 14.56 19.09
C PHE A 70 0.33 13.70 20.32
N GLN A 71 -0.62 13.69 21.26
CA GLN A 71 -0.55 12.85 22.44
C GLN A 71 -1.63 11.77 22.36
N ALA A 72 -1.20 10.51 22.37
CA ALA A 72 -2.10 9.39 22.47
C ALA A 72 -2.54 9.19 23.93
N PRO A 73 -3.85 8.95 24.18
CA PRO A 73 -4.31 8.52 25.49
C PRO A 73 -3.61 7.23 25.97
N GLN A 74 -3.40 7.08 27.27
CA GLN A 74 -2.67 5.93 27.81
C GLN A 74 -3.33 4.59 27.45
N ASN A 75 -4.65 4.51 27.48
CA ASN A 75 -5.39 3.31 27.07
C ASN A 75 -5.20 2.94 25.59
N VAL A 76 -4.85 3.90 24.73
CA VAL A 76 -4.47 3.65 23.33
C VAL A 76 -3.05 3.08 23.26
N VAL A 77 -2.11 3.69 23.99
CA VAL A 77 -0.73 3.20 24.12
C VAL A 77 -0.71 1.74 24.60
N ASP A 78 -1.48 1.44 25.65
CA ASP A 78 -1.55 0.10 26.25
C ASP A 78 -2.10 -0.95 25.25
N LYS A 79 -3.10 -0.58 24.44
CA LYS A 79 -3.69 -1.47 23.42
C LYS A 79 -2.78 -1.70 22.22
N LEU A 80 -2.02 -0.68 21.83
CA LEU A 80 -1.09 -0.77 20.70
C LEU A 80 0.17 -1.53 21.07
N GLY A 81 0.59 -1.43 22.33
CA GLY A 81 1.86 -1.97 22.82
C GLY A 81 3.07 -1.07 22.55
N TYR A 82 2.85 0.09 21.90
CA TYR A 82 3.84 1.11 21.61
C TYR A 82 3.23 2.51 21.76
N ASN A 83 4.06 3.54 21.93
CA ASN A 83 3.61 4.91 22.10
C ASN A 83 3.68 5.68 20.76
N PRO A 84 2.55 6.02 20.13
CA PRO A 84 2.54 6.80 18.89
C PRO A 84 2.59 8.32 19.14
N SER A 85 2.65 8.76 20.41
CA SER A 85 2.74 10.18 20.76
C SER A 85 4.03 10.79 20.26
N ARG A 86 3.97 12.05 19.82
CA ARG A 86 5.09 12.75 19.19
C ARG A 86 4.87 14.25 19.19
N SER A 87 5.96 14.98 19.07
CA SER A 87 5.97 16.42 18.83
C SER A 87 6.93 16.74 17.71
N TRP A 88 6.67 17.85 17.04
CA TRP A 88 7.54 18.37 16.02
C TRP A 88 7.69 19.88 16.16
N ASN A 89 8.83 20.37 15.69
CA ASN A 89 9.20 21.77 15.68
C ASN A 89 9.38 22.25 14.25
N THR A 90 9.14 23.54 14.02
CA THR A 90 9.48 24.20 12.76
C THR A 90 10.91 23.87 12.33
N GLY A 91 11.10 23.56 11.05
CA GLY A 91 12.41 23.21 10.49
C GLY A 91 12.76 21.72 10.54
N GLN A 92 11.94 20.89 11.19
CA GLN A 92 12.09 19.42 11.12
C GLN A 92 11.56 18.83 9.81
N LYS A 93 12.19 17.75 9.34
CA LYS A 93 11.79 17.02 8.13
C LYS A 93 10.84 15.87 8.45
N PRO A 94 10.01 15.42 7.49
CA PRO A 94 8.99 14.41 7.77
C PRO A 94 9.52 13.08 8.30
N ASP A 95 10.73 12.66 7.94
CA ASP A 95 11.35 11.45 8.51
C ASP A 95 11.51 11.48 10.04
N SER A 96 11.64 12.67 10.63
CA SER A 96 11.88 12.84 12.07
C SER A 96 10.61 12.91 12.92
N PHE A 97 9.44 13.04 12.30
CA PHE A 97 8.15 13.13 13.02
C PHE A 97 7.07 12.18 12.48
N THR A 98 7.38 11.40 11.44
CA THR A 98 6.48 10.34 10.96
C THR A 98 7.06 8.98 11.30
N MET A 99 6.17 8.07 11.69
CA MET A 99 6.49 6.71 12.08
C MET A 99 6.17 5.75 10.92
N LEU A 100 6.80 4.58 10.91
CA LEU A 100 6.53 3.54 9.90
C LEU A 100 5.05 3.16 9.84
N GLY A 101 4.38 3.11 11.00
CA GLY A 101 2.95 2.81 11.11
C GLY A 101 2.04 3.84 10.43
N ASP A 102 2.50 5.08 10.19
CA ASP A 102 1.71 6.09 9.48
C ASP A 102 1.53 5.73 8.00
N PHE A 103 2.49 4.98 7.43
CA PHE A 103 2.55 4.62 6.01
C PHE A 103 2.38 3.13 5.73
N GLN A 104 1.90 2.38 6.73
CA GLN A 104 1.84 0.92 6.64
C GLN A 104 0.96 0.39 5.49
N ASP A 105 -0.04 1.16 5.07
CA ASP A 105 -0.91 0.83 3.94
C ASP A 105 -0.46 1.55 2.66
N SER A 106 0.00 2.79 2.80
CA SER A 106 0.19 3.72 1.70
C SER A 106 1.54 3.51 1.00
N PHE A 107 2.64 3.40 1.73
CA PHE A 107 3.97 3.11 1.16
C PHE A 107 4.46 1.70 1.47
N LYS A 108 3.90 1.05 2.50
CA LYS A 108 4.30 -0.29 2.96
C LYS A 108 5.80 -0.40 3.29
N LEU A 109 6.39 0.66 3.84
CA LEU A 109 7.83 0.76 4.13
C LEU A 109 8.37 -0.41 4.98
N GLN A 110 7.52 -1.00 5.80
CA GLN A 110 7.86 -2.13 6.67
C GLN A 110 8.20 -3.43 5.93
N THR A 111 7.86 -3.54 4.64
CA THR A 111 8.21 -4.75 3.87
C THR A 111 9.68 -4.78 3.49
N PHE A 112 10.38 -3.64 3.57
CA PHE A 112 11.83 -3.61 3.40
C PHE A 112 12.55 -4.34 4.53
N SER A 113 13.65 -4.99 4.17
CA SER A 113 14.77 -5.36 5.02
C SER A 113 15.89 -4.31 4.93
N LEU A 114 16.91 -4.40 5.78
CA LEU A 114 18.09 -3.54 5.65
C LEU A 114 18.93 -3.89 4.41
N THR A 115 18.88 -5.14 3.96
CA THR A 115 19.46 -5.57 2.68
C THR A 115 18.82 -4.83 1.51
N ASP A 116 17.49 -4.71 1.46
CA ASP A 116 16.80 -4.00 0.38
C ASP A 116 17.18 -2.51 0.35
N ILE A 117 17.17 -1.87 1.53
CA ILE A 117 17.54 -0.45 1.67
C ILE A 117 19.01 -0.24 1.30
N SER A 118 19.88 -1.20 1.61
CA SER A 118 21.29 -1.16 1.23
C SER A 118 21.48 -1.20 -0.27
N GLN A 119 20.78 -2.08 -0.98
CA GLN A 119 20.84 -2.16 -2.44
C GLN A 119 20.40 -0.86 -3.12
N ILE A 120 19.37 -0.20 -2.59
CA ILE A 120 18.85 1.06 -3.15
C ILE A 120 19.79 2.24 -2.85
N THR A 121 20.26 2.32 -1.60
CA THR A 121 20.91 3.53 -1.10
C THR A 121 22.43 3.42 -1.01
N ASN A 122 23.02 2.28 -1.36
CA ASN A 122 24.41 1.93 -1.12
C ASN A 122 24.79 2.07 0.37
N LEU A 123 23.95 1.53 1.27
CA LEU A 123 24.26 1.44 2.69
C LEU A 123 25.34 0.38 2.91
N ASP A 124 26.45 0.73 3.56
CA ASP A 124 27.39 -0.27 4.06
C ASP A 124 26.86 -0.88 5.36
N LEU A 125 26.43 -2.14 5.31
CA LEU A 125 25.83 -2.82 6.47
C LEU A 125 26.88 -3.25 7.51
N GLU A 126 28.15 -3.39 7.14
CA GLU A 126 29.21 -3.87 8.04
C GLU A 126 29.64 -2.81 9.05
N THR A 127 29.56 -1.53 8.67
CA THR A 127 29.98 -0.41 9.51
C THR A 127 28.87 0.15 10.41
N ASN A 128 27.61 -0.29 10.20
CA ASN A 128 26.47 0.23 10.95
C ASN A 128 26.26 -0.51 12.27
N LYS A 129 25.91 0.28 13.29
CA LYS A 129 25.70 -0.20 14.66
C LYS A 129 24.27 -0.64 14.89
N LEU A 130 24.08 -1.58 15.81
CA LEU A 130 22.77 -2.13 16.12
C LEU A 130 21.81 -1.07 16.68
N ASP A 131 22.32 -0.05 17.38
CA ASP A 131 21.50 1.06 17.89
C ASP A 131 20.92 1.97 16.80
N SER A 132 21.47 1.92 15.58
CA SER A 132 20.95 2.65 14.42
C SER A 132 19.67 2.05 13.86
N PHE A 133 19.36 0.78 14.18
CA PHE A 133 18.13 0.10 13.78
C PHE A 133 17.12 0.15 14.92
N GLY A 134 16.32 1.21 14.95
CA GLY A 134 15.46 1.59 16.08
C GLY A 134 14.49 0.51 16.55
N VAL A 135 14.08 -0.40 15.66
CA VAL A 135 13.19 -1.53 16.02
C VAL A 135 13.77 -2.42 17.10
N ILE A 136 15.11 -2.53 17.20
CA ILE A 136 15.76 -3.47 18.13
C ILE A 136 15.50 -3.09 19.58
N LYS A 137 15.41 -1.79 19.90
CA LYS A 137 15.09 -1.31 21.25
C LYS A 137 13.69 -1.72 21.70
N LEU A 138 12.80 -2.04 20.76
CA LEU A 138 11.43 -2.47 21.05
C LEU A 138 11.31 -3.99 21.23
N GLN A 139 12.38 -4.75 21.00
CA GLN A 139 12.35 -6.21 21.04
C GLN A 139 12.66 -6.76 22.43
N THR A 140 12.00 -7.87 22.74
CA THR A 140 12.44 -8.81 23.76
C THR A 140 13.14 -10.00 23.11
N LEU A 141 13.78 -10.86 23.91
CA LEU A 141 14.35 -12.10 23.40
C LEU A 141 13.30 -12.96 22.67
N ASP A 142 12.10 -13.12 23.22
CA ASP A 142 11.00 -13.84 22.57
C ASP A 142 10.57 -13.18 21.26
N SER A 143 10.41 -11.85 21.23
CA SER A 143 9.96 -11.17 20.02
C SER A 143 11.01 -11.17 18.92
N LEU A 144 12.30 -11.10 19.28
CA LEU A 144 13.40 -11.23 18.33
C LEU A 144 13.47 -12.64 17.74
N VAL A 145 13.38 -13.69 18.57
CA VAL A 145 13.37 -15.09 18.09
C VAL A 145 12.11 -15.39 17.25
N LYS A 146 11.00 -14.71 17.54
CA LYS A 146 9.80 -14.79 16.70
C LYS A 146 10.00 -14.10 15.35
N ALA A 147 10.68 -12.96 15.32
CA ALA A 147 10.98 -12.21 14.10
C ALA A 147 12.00 -12.95 13.21
N ILE A 148 12.97 -13.64 13.83
CA ILE A 148 14.05 -14.39 13.16
C ILE A 148 14.06 -15.83 13.68
N PRO A 149 13.17 -16.71 13.15
CA PRO A 149 12.99 -18.06 13.66
C PRO A 149 14.25 -18.91 13.69
N GLU A 150 15.18 -18.68 12.77
CA GLU A 150 16.46 -19.40 12.67
C GLU A 150 17.33 -19.20 13.91
N LEU A 151 17.15 -18.11 14.68
CA LEU A 151 17.90 -17.88 15.93
C LEU A 151 17.70 -18.99 16.95
N LYS A 152 16.60 -19.75 16.88
CA LYS A 152 16.32 -20.87 17.79
C LYS A 152 17.44 -21.91 17.81
N ASP A 153 18.06 -22.14 16.67
CA ASP A 153 19.06 -23.20 16.47
C ASP A 153 20.48 -22.74 16.81
N PHE A 154 20.70 -21.43 16.99
CA PHE A 154 22.02 -20.91 17.34
C PHE A 154 22.33 -21.17 18.83
N PRO A 155 23.55 -21.61 19.15
CA PRO A 155 24.09 -21.53 20.50
C PRO A 155 24.09 -20.08 21.00
N ILE A 156 23.76 -19.86 22.28
CA ILE A 156 23.75 -18.52 22.89
C ILE A 156 25.10 -17.82 22.71
N SER A 157 26.21 -18.55 22.84
CA SER A 157 27.58 -18.05 22.68
C SER A 157 27.88 -17.48 21.29
N GLN A 158 27.12 -17.85 20.26
CA GLN A 158 27.31 -17.37 18.89
C GLN A 158 26.55 -16.09 18.58
N VAL A 159 25.59 -15.68 19.43
CA VAL A 159 24.82 -14.45 19.23
C VAL A 159 25.14 -13.48 20.36
N LYS A 160 26.20 -12.69 20.17
CA LYS A 160 26.79 -11.86 21.23
C LYS A 160 25.79 -10.95 21.95
N PRO A 161 24.86 -10.24 21.27
CA PRO A 161 23.86 -9.43 21.97
C PRO A 161 22.96 -10.27 22.90
N ILE A 162 22.60 -11.50 22.53
CA ILE A 162 21.81 -12.40 23.37
C ILE A 162 22.62 -12.88 24.57
N LEU A 163 23.88 -13.30 24.34
CA LEU A 163 24.79 -13.68 25.42
C LEU A 163 24.94 -12.58 26.47
N ASP A 164 25.20 -11.35 26.02
CA ASP A 164 25.40 -10.20 26.90
C ASP A 164 24.10 -9.81 27.62
N LEU A 165 22.94 -9.88 26.95
CA LEU A 165 21.62 -9.65 27.57
C LEU A 165 21.39 -10.61 28.74
N LEU A 166 21.66 -11.90 28.53
CA LEU A 166 21.48 -12.93 29.54
C LEU A 166 22.50 -12.77 30.68
N SER A 167 23.76 -12.51 30.35
CA SER A 167 24.84 -12.33 31.34
C SER A 167 24.62 -11.12 32.25
N GLN A 168 24.00 -10.04 31.76
CA GLN A 168 23.70 -8.86 32.56
C GLN A 168 22.48 -9.03 33.47
N ASN A 169 21.53 -9.89 33.11
CA ASN A 169 20.24 -10.01 33.81
C ASN A 169 20.13 -11.26 34.68
N LEU A 170 21.01 -12.25 34.51
CA LEU A 170 20.99 -13.50 35.27
C LEU A 170 22.11 -13.52 36.31
N SER A 171 21.74 -13.77 37.57
CA SER A 171 22.69 -13.88 38.68
C SER A 171 23.38 -15.24 38.78
N THR A 172 22.97 -16.23 37.97
CA THR A 172 23.48 -17.61 38.01
C THR A 172 24.15 -17.98 36.68
N SER A 173 25.15 -18.85 36.72
CA SER A 173 25.80 -19.36 35.52
C SER A 173 24.81 -20.18 34.69
N PHE A 174 24.75 -19.91 33.39
CA PHE A 174 24.00 -20.69 32.41
C PHE A 174 24.95 -21.32 31.38
N ASP A 175 24.52 -22.42 30.76
CA ASP A 175 25.26 -23.03 29.66
C ASP A 175 25.07 -22.19 28.39
N ALA A 176 26.13 -21.51 27.94
CA ALA A 176 26.11 -20.69 26.73
C ALA A 176 26.23 -21.52 25.43
N ASN A 177 26.57 -22.81 25.51
CA ASN A 177 26.68 -23.68 24.34
C ASN A 177 25.34 -24.33 23.96
N GLN A 178 24.35 -24.29 24.85
CA GLN A 178 23.00 -24.72 24.50
C GLN A 178 22.35 -23.75 23.50
N THR A 179 21.41 -24.26 22.72
CA THR A 179 20.65 -23.46 21.76
C THR A 179 19.70 -22.49 22.47
N ILE A 180 19.42 -21.36 21.83
CA ILE A 180 18.48 -20.35 22.35
C ILE A 180 17.10 -20.98 22.60
N GLU A 181 16.63 -21.88 21.74
CA GLU A 181 15.35 -22.57 21.95
C GLU A 181 15.32 -23.42 23.23
N ASN A 182 16.35 -24.24 23.44
CA ASN A 182 16.43 -25.10 24.62
C ASN A 182 16.49 -24.28 25.91
N PHE A 183 17.21 -23.16 25.87
CA PHE A 183 17.27 -22.25 27.00
C PHE A 183 15.92 -21.58 27.31
N LEU A 184 15.23 -21.08 26.28
CA LEU A 184 13.89 -20.48 26.44
C LEU A 184 12.85 -21.49 26.94
N LYS A 185 12.94 -22.77 26.53
CA LYS A 185 12.09 -23.84 27.06
C LYS A 185 12.32 -24.09 28.55
N GLN A 186 13.58 -24.05 29.01
CA GLN A 186 13.94 -24.25 30.41
C GLN A 186 13.59 -23.04 31.28
N SER A 187 13.76 -21.82 30.75
CA SER A 187 13.55 -20.57 31.47
C SER A 187 12.66 -19.59 30.69
N PRO A 188 11.35 -19.85 30.52
CA PRO A 188 10.49 -19.02 29.66
C PRO A 188 10.40 -17.55 30.05
N HIS A 189 10.64 -17.21 31.32
CA HIS A 189 10.59 -15.85 31.82
C HIS A 189 11.69 -14.95 31.24
N VAL A 190 12.83 -15.51 30.83
CA VAL A 190 13.95 -14.75 30.24
C VAL A 190 13.64 -14.24 28.84
N GLY A 191 12.64 -14.85 28.17
CA GLY A 191 12.12 -14.39 26.88
C GLY A 191 11.58 -12.95 26.90
N LYS A 192 11.23 -12.45 28.08
CA LYS A 192 10.74 -11.07 28.30
C LYS A 192 11.85 -10.04 28.48
N LEU A 193 13.12 -10.45 28.55
CA LEU A 193 14.24 -9.52 28.66
C LEU A 193 14.30 -8.64 27.42
N SER A 194 14.38 -7.33 27.64
CA SER A 194 14.37 -6.30 26.59
C SER A 194 15.78 -5.96 26.14
N PHE A 195 15.96 -5.80 24.82
CA PHE A 195 17.23 -5.32 24.25
C PHE A 195 17.53 -3.86 24.55
N ASP A 196 16.54 -3.07 25.00
CA ASP A 196 16.76 -1.68 25.47
C ASP A 196 17.67 -1.62 26.71
N ALA A 197 17.81 -2.72 27.46
CA ALA A 197 18.72 -2.81 28.59
C ALA A 197 20.20 -2.83 28.19
N LEU A 198 20.51 -3.10 26.91
CA LEU A 198 21.88 -3.17 26.41
C LEU A 198 22.37 -1.84 25.86
N ASN A 199 23.67 -1.60 25.96
CA ASN A 199 24.34 -0.60 25.15
C ASN A 199 24.49 -1.11 23.69
N LEU A 200 23.44 -0.90 22.88
CA LEU A 200 23.36 -1.40 21.50
C LEU A 200 24.46 -0.85 20.57
N LYS A 201 25.13 0.26 20.93
CA LYS A 201 26.27 0.83 20.17
C LYS A 201 27.49 -0.10 20.13
N SER A 202 27.57 -1.04 21.08
CA SER A 202 28.66 -2.00 21.19
C SER A 202 28.59 -3.13 20.14
N TYR A 203 27.50 -3.19 19.38
CA TYR A 203 27.24 -4.26 18.41
C TYR A 203 27.06 -3.69 17.01
N ASN A 204 27.47 -4.46 16.02
CA ASN A 204 27.18 -4.20 14.61
C ASN A 204 25.85 -4.86 14.22
N LEU A 205 25.29 -4.49 13.07
CA LEU A 205 24.04 -5.10 12.58
C LEU A 205 24.18 -6.61 12.27
N ASP A 206 25.37 -7.08 11.90
CA ASP A 206 25.69 -8.48 11.64
C ASP A 206 25.87 -9.33 12.90
N SER A 207 25.89 -8.71 14.08
CA SER A 207 26.07 -9.40 15.36
C SER A 207 24.85 -10.25 15.75
N ILE A 208 23.73 -10.09 15.03
CA ILE A 208 22.55 -10.95 15.10
C ILE A 208 22.38 -11.60 13.71
N PRO A 209 22.55 -12.92 13.60
CA PRO A 209 22.34 -13.64 12.34
C PRO A 209 20.98 -13.34 11.72
N ASN A 210 20.93 -13.20 10.39
CA ASN A 210 19.73 -12.91 9.59
C ASN A 210 18.98 -11.61 9.90
N LEU A 211 19.46 -10.77 10.82
CA LEU A 211 18.81 -9.50 11.16
C LEU A 211 18.61 -8.60 9.94
N ILE A 212 19.67 -8.39 9.17
CA ILE A 212 19.67 -7.45 8.04
C ILE A 212 18.75 -7.87 6.89
N ALA A 213 18.50 -9.17 6.75
CA ALA A 213 17.65 -9.76 5.71
C ALA A 213 16.18 -9.89 6.15
N THR A 214 15.90 -9.75 7.45
CA THR A 214 14.55 -9.88 7.99
C THR A 214 13.75 -8.61 7.69
N PRO A 215 12.53 -8.71 7.10
CA PRO A 215 11.68 -7.54 6.88
C PRO A 215 11.33 -6.84 8.19
N VAL A 216 11.30 -5.51 8.16
CA VAL A 216 10.98 -4.66 9.32
C VAL A 216 9.64 -5.04 9.96
N ALA A 217 8.66 -5.46 9.15
CA ALA A 217 7.33 -5.89 9.59
C ALA A 217 7.34 -7.11 10.54
N SER A 218 8.42 -7.89 10.53
CA SER A 218 8.55 -9.12 11.33
C SER A 218 8.85 -8.83 12.80
N PHE A 219 9.44 -7.66 13.09
CA PHE A 219 9.81 -7.25 14.44
C PHE A 219 8.59 -6.73 15.20
N ASP A 220 8.48 -7.01 16.50
CA ASP A 220 7.34 -6.53 17.27
C ASP A 220 7.34 -5.00 17.36
N LYS A 221 6.16 -4.38 17.34
CA LYS A 221 5.99 -2.93 17.52
C LYS A 221 6.74 -2.04 16.52
N TRP A 222 7.15 -2.55 15.37
CA TRP A 222 7.85 -1.79 14.33
C TRP A 222 7.09 -0.51 13.92
N GLN A 223 5.77 -0.48 14.05
CA GLN A 223 4.91 0.65 13.70
C GLN A 223 5.28 1.93 14.44
N GLY A 224 5.82 1.80 15.66
CA GLY A 224 6.19 2.92 16.53
C GLY A 224 7.56 3.53 16.26
N VAL A 225 8.29 3.02 15.26
CA VAL A 225 9.65 3.49 14.94
C VAL A 225 9.58 4.64 13.94
N TYR A 226 10.35 5.70 14.17
CA TYR A 226 10.45 6.81 13.23
C TYR A 226 11.18 6.39 11.96
N ILE A 227 10.83 7.01 10.82
CA ILE A 227 11.52 6.71 9.55
C ILE A 227 13.02 7.00 9.64
N SER A 228 13.42 8.05 10.38
CA SER A 228 14.82 8.38 10.62
C SER A 228 15.59 7.37 11.46
N GLU A 229 14.90 6.46 12.15
CA GLU A 229 15.50 5.41 12.99
C GLU A 229 15.67 4.08 12.25
N ILE A 230 15.39 4.05 10.94
CA ILE A 230 15.77 2.95 10.06
C ILE A 230 16.93 3.41 9.19
N PRO A 231 18.10 2.76 9.24
CA PRO A 231 19.30 3.18 8.52
C PRO A 231 19.02 3.47 7.04
N ARG A 232 19.19 4.73 6.64
CA ARG A 232 19.02 5.24 5.26
C ARG A 232 17.65 5.04 4.63
N LEU A 233 16.61 4.59 5.35
CA LEU A 233 15.26 4.51 4.79
C LEU A 233 14.76 5.88 4.29
N ASN A 234 15.10 6.95 5.01
CA ASN A 234 14.79 8.32 4.60
C ASN A 234 15.49 8.77 3.29
N LYS A 235 16.44 7.99 2.76
CA LYS A 235 17.16 8.22 1.50
C LYS A 235 16.60 7.41 0.33
N VAL A 236 15.67 6.49 0.58
CA VAL A 236 15.01 5.73 -0.49
C VAL A 236 14.09 6.68 -1.27
N PRO A 237 14.21 6.76 -2.61
CA PRO A 237 13.27 7.50 -3.45
C PRO A 237 11.84 7.00 -3.30
N PHE A 238 10.86 7.89 -3.35
CA PHE A 238 9.45 7.54 -3.17
C PHE A 238 8.93 6.62 -4.28
N SER A 239 9.53 6.68 -5.46
CA SER A 239 9.23 5.77 -6.57
C SER A 239 9.72 4.33 -6.34
N GLN A 240 10.67 4.13 -5.42
CA GLN A 240 11.24 2.82 -5.10
C GLN A 240 10.65 2.21 -3.83
N PHE A 241 9.64 2.84 -3.23
CA PHE A 241 8.93 2.23 -2.10
C PHE A 241 8.20 0.94 -2.52
N PRO A 242 7.94 0.01 -1.58
CA PRO A 242 7.25 -1.25 -1.90
C PRO A 242 5.85 -1.03 -2.46
N ASN A 243 5.18 0.04 -2.04
CA ASN A 243 4.06 0.63 -2.77
C ASN A 243 4.46 2.04 -3.22
N PRO A 244 4.94 2.21 -4.47
CA PRO A 244 5.40 3.50 -4.97
C PRO A 244 4.29 4.55 -4.95
N ILE A 245 4.69 5.79 -4.69
CA ILE A 245 3.77 6.92 -4.84
C ILE A 245 3.43 7.11 -6.33
N ASN A 246 2.15 7.31 -6.62
CA ASN A 246 1.68 7.47 -7.99
C ASN A 246 0.61 8.57 -8.08
N PRO A 247 0.60 9.39 -9.16
CA PRO A 247 -0.48 10.33 -9.41
C PRO A 247 -1.82 9.63 -9.55
N VAL A 248 -2.89 10.19 -8.99
CA VAL A 248 -4.24 9.66 -9.08
C VAL A 248 -5.03 10.50 -10.08
N GLY A 249 -5.32 9.96 -11.26
CA GLY A 249 -6.04 10.66 -12.33
C GLY A 249 -5.12 11.47 -13.25
N THR A 250 -5.71 12.08 -14.28
CA THR A 250 -4.98 12.72 -15.37
C THR A 250 -5.37 14.18 -15.59
N GLU A 251 -6.18 14.77 -14.71
CA GLU A 251 -6.69 16.11 -14.93
C GLU A 251 -5.61 17.17 -14.70
N VAL A 252 -5.47 18.05 -15.68
CA VAL A 252 -4.60 19.23 -15.63
C VAL A 252 -5.46 20.45 -15.87
N GLY A 253 -5.48 21.35 -14.89
CA GLY A 253 -6.08 22.67 -15.03
C GLY A 253 -5.02 23.73 -15.26
N ILE A 254 -5.47 24.97 -15.38
CA ILE A 254 -4.63 26.17 -15.37
C ILE A 254 -5.03 26.97 -14.13
N VAL A 255 -4.06 27.47 -13.38
CA VAL A 255 -4.28 28.47 -12.34
C VAL A 255 -4.76 29.73 -13.05
N ASP A 256 -6.05 30.04 -13.00
CA ASP A 256 -6.61 31.15 -13.77
C ASP A 256 -6.42 32.47 -13.00
N VAL A 257 -7.06 32.56 -11.84
CA VAL A 257 -6.99 33.72 -10.94
C VAL A 257 -6.77 33.25 -9.51
N ALA A 258 -5.94 33.96 -8.77
CA ALA A 258 -5.70 33.76 -7.34
C ALA A 258 -6.49 34.80 -6.53
N PHE A 259 -7.47 34.37 -5.74
CA PHE A 259 -8.29 35.26 -4.92
C PHE A 259 -7.99 35.11 -3.43
N ALA A 260 -7.85 36.24 -2.73
CA ALA A 260 -7.66 36.26 -1.29
C ALA A 260 -8.98 36.01 -0.51
N THR A 261 -8.98 36.31 0.79
CA THR A 261 -10.09 35.97 1.71
C THR A 261 -11.37 36.79 1.51
N ASP A 262 -11.34 37.85 0.70
CA ASP A 262 -12.53 38.70 0.49
C ASP A 262 -13.64 37.96 -0.29
N GLU A 263 -13.29 36.91 -1.01
CA GLU A 263 -14.24 36.05 -1.71
C GLU A 263 -15.09 35.18 -0.76
N GLN A 264 -16.35 34.95 -1.15
CA GLN A 264 -17.34 34.22 -0.37
C GLN A 264 -18.22 33.35 -1.26
N LYS A 265 -18.99 32.43 -0.66
CA LYS A 265 -20.03 31.60 -1.30
C LYS A 265 -19.57 30.93 -2.60
N ARG A 266 -18.54 30.09 -2.50
CA ARG A 266 -18.03 29.27 -3.59
C ARG A 266 -18.60 27.86 -3.51
N ASP A 267 -19.58 27.57 -4.37
CA ASP A 267 -20.24 26.25 -4.41
C ASP A 267 -19.58 25.27 -5.39
N LYS A 268 -18.86 25.78 -6.38
CA LYS A 268 -18.16 24.99 -7.40
C LYS A 268 -16.71 24.76 -6.98
N THR A 269 -16.47 23.83 -6.07
CA THR A 269 -15.12 23.56 -5.56
C THR A 269 -14.58 22.20 -6.01
N ILE A 270 -13.26 22.07 -5.97
CA ILE A 270 -12.55 20.79 -6.13
C ILE A 270 -11.79 20.37 -4.86
N SER A 271 -12.06 21.02 -3.73
CA SER A 271 -11.36 20.78 -2.47
C SER A 271 -12.28 20.13 -1.44
N GLY A 272 -11.72 19.29 -0.60
CA GLY A 272 -12.43 18.71 0.54
C GLY A 272 -11.64 17.61 1.22
N SER A 273 -12.30 16.48 1.49
CA SER A 273 -11.72 15.32 2.16
C SER A 273 -12.29 14.01 1.64
N ASN A 274 -11.65 12.90 2.00
CA ASN A 274 -12.20 11.56 1.75
C ASN A 274 -13.55 11.32 2.47
N LYS A 275 -13.87 12.11 3.49
CA LYS A 275 -15.06 11.93 4.33
C LYS A 275 -16.25 12.77 3.86
N GLU A 276 -16.00 14.00 3.39
CA GLU A 276 -17.05 14.91 2.91
C GLU A 276 -17.12 14.97 1.38
N GLY A 277 -16.17 14.33 0.68
CA GLY A 277 -15.96 14.47 -0.76
C GLY A 277 -15.05 15.67 -1.07
N PHE A 278 -14.64 15.82 -2.34
CA PHE A 278 -13.74 16.92 -2.75
C PHE A 278 -14.48 17.98 -3.58
N ALA A 279 -15.70 18.31 -3.17
CA ALA A 279 -16.48 19.41 -3.71
C ALA A 279 -17.22 20.13 -2.57
N VAL A 280 -16.51 20.35 -1.44
CA VAL A 280 -17.11 20.99 -0.26
C VAL A 280 -17.22 22.50 -0.54
N PRO A 281 -18.44 23.09 -0.50
CA PRO A 281 -18.62 24.52 -0.68
C PRO A 281 -17.88 25.35 0.37
N CYS A 282 -17.47 26.57 0.01
CA CYS A 282 -16.90 27.54 0.93
C CYS A 282 -17.84 28.74 1.10
N GLU A 283 -18.21 29.06 2.35
CA GLU A 283 -19.19 30.11 2.62
C GLU A 283 -18.54 31.50 2.79
N LYS A 284 -17.40 31.57 3.47
CA LYS A 284 -16.70 32.82 3.83
C LYS A 284 -15.19 32.62 3.84
N ASP A 285 -14.45 33.73 3.79
CA ASP A 285 -12.99 33.76 3.85
C ASP A 285 -12.36 32.82 2.80
N CYS A 286 -12.97 32.78 1.61
CA CYS A 286 -12.73 31.74 0.61
C CYS A 286 -11.51 32.06 -0.25
N ALA A 287 -10.33 32.18 0.37
CA ALA A 287 -9.10 32.27 -0.41
C ALA A 287 -8.92 31.01 -1.27
N HIS A 288 -8.67 31.17 -2.55
CA HIS A 288 -8.64 30.06 -3.51
C HIS A 288 -7.88 30.41 -4.79
N THR A 289 -7.64 29.39 -5.62
CA THR A 289 -7.42 29.60 -7.04
C THR A 289 -8.66 29.18 -7.83
N GLU A 290 -9.11 30.02 -8.75
CA GLU A 290 -10.03 29.63 -9.80
C GLU A 290 -9.26 28.89 -10.90
N LEU A 291 -9.87 27.85 -11.43
CA LEU A 291 -9.24 26.95 -12.40
C LEU A 291 -9.87 27.14 -13.78
N SER A 292 -9.03 27.12 -14.81
CA SER A 292 -9.44 27.04 -16.20
C SER A 292 -8.82 25.82 -16.88
N GLY A 293 -8.97 25.70 -18.20
CA GLY A 293 -8.55 24.51 -18.97
C GLY A 293 -9.74 23.63 -19.35
N SER A 294 -9.77 22.39 -18.89
CA SER A 294 -10.80 21.44 -19.32
C SER A 294 -12.21 21.83 -18.85
N PRO A 295 -13.27 21.39 -19.56
CA PRO A 295 -14.65 21.62 -19.13
C PRO A 295 -14.96 21.06 -17.72
N ALA A 296 -14.19 20.06 -17.26
CA ALA A 296 -14.40 19.44 -15.95
C ALA A 296 -13.99 20.34 -14.78
N VAL A 297 -13.09 21.31 -15.01
CA VAL A 297 -12.53 22.17 -13.96
C VAL A 297 -12.72 23.66 -14.20
N HIS A 298 -13.13 24.06 -15.41
CA HIS A 298 -13.34 25.46 -15.75
C HIS A 298 -14.33 26.17 -14.80
N GLY A 299 -13.89 27.28 -14.21
CA GLY A 299 -14.63 28.07 -13.24
C GLY A 299 -14.81 27.40 -11.88
N LYS A 300 -14.08 26.31 -11.58
CA LYS A 300 -14.09 25.67 -10.26
C LYS A 300 -12.95 26.21 -9.39
N ALA A 301 -13.21 26.29 -8.09
CA ALA A 301 -12.27 26.78 -7.10
C ALA A 301 -11.53 25.64 -6.38
N TRP A 302 -10.20 25.73 -6.26
CA TRP A 302 -9.47 24.96 -5.25
C TRP A 302 -9.27 25.84 -4.01
N ILE A 303 -10.11 25.62 -3.00
CA ILE A 303 -10.12 26.42 -1.76
C ILE A 303 -8.86 26.15 -0.93
N SER A 304 -8.34 27.21 -0.30
CA SER A 304 -7.22 27.13 0.64
C SER A 304 -7.61 26.39 1.92
N GLY A 305 -6.81 25.38 2.25
CA GLY A 305 -6.88 24.64 3.50
C GLY A 305 -6.54 25.47 4.74
N LYS A 306 -5.90 26.64 4.54
CA LYS A 306 -5.52 27.56 5.63
C LYS A 306 -6.73 28.21 6.28
N TYR A 307 -7.79 28.45 5.51
CA TYR A 307 -9.00 29.14 5.95
C TYR A 307 -10.22 28.23 6.05
N GLN A 308 -10.22 27.08 5.36
CA GLN A 308 -11.31 26.12 5.41
C GLN A 308 -10.88 24.75 5.96
N LEU A 309 -11.54 24.34 7.05
CA LEU A 309 -11.41 23.01 7.64
C LEU A 309 -12.63 22.11 7.37
N VAL A 310 -12.37 20.91 6.88
CA VAL A 310 -13.36 19.88 6.52
C VAL A 310 -13.28 18.69 7.47
N LYS A 311 -14.35 17.90 7.59
CA LYS A 311 -14.29 16.69 8.42
C LYS A 311 -13.35 15.67 7.77
N GLY A 312 -12.54 15.03 8.58
CA GLY A 312 -11.56 14.03 8.16
C GLY A 312 -11.50 12.84 9.10
N GLY A 313 -10.45 12.04 8.90
CA GLY A 313 -10.15 10.87 9.72
C GLY A 313 -11.16 9.72 9.66
N ARG A 314 -10.78 8.60 10.26
CA ARG A 314 -11.56 7.36 10.32
C ARG A 314 -11.32 6.62 11.63
N GLY A 315 -12.28 5.79 12.02
CA GLY A 315 -12.22 5.03 13.28
C GLY A 315 -12.22 5.93 14.51
N ILE A 316 -11.70 5.41 15.62
CA ILE A 316 -11.64 6.13 16.91
C ILE A 316 -10.77 7.38 16.80
N LEU A 317 -9.70 7.32 16.00
CA LEU A 317 -8.81 8.45 15.76
C LEU A 317 -9.43 9.57 14.93
N GLY A 318 -10.59 9.35 14.31
CA GLY A 318 -11.28 10.36 13.52
C GLY A 318 -11.81 11.55 14.31
N SER A 319 -11.72 11.54 15.64
CA SER A 319 -12.06 12.67 16.52
C SER A 319 -10.88 13.58 16.85
N VAL A 320 -9.64 13.15 16.56
CA VAL A 320 -8.42 13.96 16.77
C VAL A 320 -8.53 15.26 15.97
N ASN A 321 -8.03 16.36 16.53
CA ASN A 321 -8.16 17.70 15.97
C ASN A 321 -9.63 18.08 15.69
N ALA A 322 -10.53 17.76 16.62
CA ALA A 322 -12.00 17.90 16.47
C ALA A 322 -12.57 17.18 15.22
N GLY A 323 -11.86 16.18 14.72
CA GLY A 323 -12.18 15.48 13.48
C GLY A 323 -12.05 16.33 12.22
N LYS A 324 -11.24 17.40 12.27
CA LYS A 324 -11.06 18.36 11.20
C LYS A 324 -9.65 18.29 10.60
N GLU A 325 -9.58 18.55 9.30
CA GLU A 325 -8.35 18.70 8.51
C GLU A 325 -8.50 19.87 7.53
N PRO A 326 -7.39 20.46 7.07
CA PRO A 326 -7.42 21.39 5.95
C PRO A 326 -8.13 20.81 4.74
N THR A 327 -8.97 21.62 4.10
CA THR A 327 -9.52 21.27 2.78
C THR A 327 -8.38 21.14 1.77
N GLY A 328 -8.48 20.17 0.88
CA GLY A 328 -7.41 19.88 -0.08
C GLY A 328 -7.77 18.70 -0.96
N ARG A 329 -6.78 18.02 -1.54
CA ARG A 329 -6.92 16.87 -2.43
C ARG A 329 -5.88 15.79 -2.15
N ASN A 330 -6.21 14.53 -2.41
CA ASN A 330 -5.30 13.38 -2.32
C ASN A 330 -4.77 13.01 -3.71
N LEU A 331 -3.96 13.90 -4.29
CA LEU A 331 -3.48 13.80 -5.66
C LEU A 331 -2.54 12.60 -5.91
N PHE A 332 -1.88 12.14 -4.84
CA PHE A 332 -0.82 11.13 -4.91
C PHE A 332 -1.10 9.98 -3.95
N GLY A 333 -2.38 9.62 -3.78
CA GLY A 333 -2.81 8.62 -2.82
C GLY A 333 -3.04 9.19 -1.42
N ASP A 334 -3.02 8.30 -0.43
CA ASP A 334 -3.46 8.60 0.93
C ASP A 334 -2.32 8.76 1.95
N ALA A 335 -1.06 8.70 1.51
CA ALA A 335 0.10 8.97 2.34
C ALA A 335 0.09 10.40 2.93
N PHE A 336 -0.37 11.37 2.15
CA PHE A 336 -0.53 12.75 2.55
C PHE A 336 -1.63 13.44 1.72
N LYS A 337 -2.14 14.56 2.23
CA LYS A 337 -3.04 15.46 1.51
C LYS A 337 -2.25 16.66 0.98
N VAL A 338 -2.59 17.11 -0.23
CA VAL A 338 -2.11 18.36 -0.82
C VAL A 338 -3.19 19.42 -0.63
N ALA A 339 -2.87 20.54 0.00
CA ALA A 339 -3.78 21.67 0.15
C ALA A 339 -3.17 22.91 -0.50
N VAL A 340 -4.00 23.72 -1.17
CA VAL A 340 -3.65 25.13 -1.39
C VAL A 340 -3.53 25.77 -0.02
N TRP A 341 -2.45 26.51 0.23
CA TRP A 341 -2.13 27.02 1.56
C TRP A 341 -2.12 28.55 1.58
N ASP A 342 -1.12 29.16 0.95
CA ASP A 342 -1.05 30.61 0.80
C ASP A 342 -1.56 31.04 -0.58
N VAL A 343 -2.22 32.19 -0.63
CA VAL A 343 -2.71 32.83 -1.84
C VAL A 343 -2.29 34.30 -1.79
N SER A 344 -1.67 34.78 -2.86
CA SER A 344 -1.34 36.18 -3.07
C SER A 344 -2.03 36.65 -4.33
N GLU A 345 -3.11 37.41 -4.16
CA GLU A 345 -3.88 38.00 -5.25
C GLU A 345 -3.06 39.06 -6.00
N VAL A 346 -2.28 39.87 -5.28
CA VAL A 346 -1.43 40.91 -5.89
C VAL A 346 -0.31 40.34 -6.76
N ASP A 347 0.21 39.16 -6.41
CA ASP A 347 1.26 38.49 -7.18
C ASP A 347 0.70 37.48 -8.19
N GLY A 348 -0.61 37.20 -8.14
CA GLY A 348 -1.24 36.11 -8.89
C GLY A 348 -0.60 34.76 -8.57
N MET A 349 -0.38 34.45 -7.28
CA MET A 349 0.37 33.28 -6.86
C MET A 349 -0.35 32.45 -5.79
N ILE A 350 -0.12 31.14 -5.84
CA ILE A 350 -0.53 30.21 -4.77
C ILE A 350 0.63 29.32 -4.33
N SER A 351 0.58 28.86 -3.08
CA SER A 351 1.42 27.78 -2.56
C SER A 351 0.59 26.54 -2.25
N GLN A 352 1.23 25.39 -2.32
CA GLN A 352 0.70 24.12 -1.84
C GLN A 352 1.52 23.63 -0.66
N SER A 353 0.83 22.95 0.27
CA SER A 353 1.43 22.30 1.42
C SER A 353 0.94 20.86 1.56
N LEU A 354 1.82 19.99 2.05
CA LEU A 354 1.50 18.62 2.42
C LEU A 354 1.05 18.56 3.88
N PHE A 355 0.04 17.73 4.12
CA PHE A 355 -0.42 17.35 5.46
C PHE A 355 -0.41 15.83 5.60
N PHE A 356 0.22 15.35 6.65
CA PHE A 356 0.28 13.93 7.03
C PHE A 356 -0.75 13.63 8.13
N ARG A 357 -0.99 12.35 8.38
CA ARG A 357 -1.92 11.87 9.41
C ARG A 357 -1.27 10.76 10.21
N VAL A 358 -1.80 10.48 11.39
CA VAL A 358 -1.41 9.33 12.20
C VAL A 358 -2.36 8.19 11.91
N CYS A 359 -1.83 7.01 11.60
CA CYS A 359 -2.61 5.78 11.54
C CYS A 359 -2.09 4.84 12.64
N MET A 360 -2.99 4.31 13.47
CA MET A 360 -2.58 3.42 14.56
C MET A 360 -3.30 2.09 14.45
N ARG A 361 -2.50 1.07 14.18
CA ARG A 361 -2.97 -0.29 14.24
C ARG A 361 -1.82 -1.27 14.42
N ASN A 362 -2.18 -2.44 14.90
CA ASN A 362 -1.31 -3.61 14.95
C ASN A 362 -2.10 -4.82 14.41
N ASN A 363 -1.55 -6.02 14.52
CA ASN A 363 -2.18 -7.23 13.99
C ASN A 363 -3.54 -7.59 14.64
N PHE A 364 -3.89 -6.96 15.77
CA PHE A 364 -5.08 -7.31 16.55
C PHE A 364 -6.06 -6.13 16.74
N VAL A 365 -5.59 -4.89 16.55
CA VAL A 365 -6.35 -3.67 16.83
C VAL A 365 -6.16 -2.68 15.68
N ASP A 366 -7.27 -2.19 15.11
CA ASP A 366 -7.27 -1.05 14.19
C ASP A 366 -8.05 0.11 14.79
N LEU A 367 -7.36 1.20 15.13
CA LEU A 367 -7.96 2.42 15.68
C LEU A 367 -8.33 3.43 14.58
N GLY A 368 -7.98 3.13 13.32
CA GLY A 368 -8.19 3.99 12.17
C GLY A 368 -7.05 4.98 11.97
N CYS A 369 -7.40 6.18 11.49
CA CYS A 369 -6.45 7.25 11.23
C CYS A 369 -7.04 8.60 11.64
N THR A 370 -6.19 9.51 12.09
CA THR A 370 -6.57 10.90 12.33
C THR A 370 -6.95 11.58 11.01
N PRO A 371 -7.58 12.76 11.08
CA PRO A 371 -7.54 13.70 9.97
C PRO A 371 -6.10 14.02 9.55
N TYR A 372 -5.87 14.59 8.37
CA TYR A 372 -4.56 15.13 7.96
C TYR A 372 -4.28 16.44 8.70
N PHE A 373 -3.48 16.39 9.77
CA PHE A 373 -3.22 17.56 10.63
C PHE A 373 -1.73 17.83 10.87
N ILE A 374 -0.84 16.92 10.46
CA ILE A 374 0.61 17.12 10.62
C ILE A 374 1.12 17.88 9.40
N GLY A 375 1.31 19.18 9.54
CA GLY A 375 1.75 20.11 8.50
C GLY A 375 1.76 21.54 9.05
N PRO A 376 1.97 22.55 8.21
CA PRO A 376 2.19 22.47 6.77
C PRO A 376 3.64 22.09 6.44
N VAL A 377 3.84 21.18 5.49
CA VAL A 377 5.14 20.99 4.82
C VAL A 377 5.05 21.64 3.44
N LEU A 378 5.80 22.71 3.23
CA LEU A 378 5.77 23.45 1.96
C LEU A 378 6.07 22.50 0.78
N PHE A 379 5.36 22.64 -0.33
CA PHE A 379 5.47 21.70 -1.46
C PHE A 379 5.80 22.39 -2.78
N MET A 380 4.79 22.88 -3.50
CA MET A 380 4.95 23.52 -4.80
C MET A 380 4.29 24.89 -4.78
N THR A 381 4.79 25.81 -5.60
CA THR A 381 4.16 27.12 -5.82
C THR A 381 3.79 27.25 -7.29
N TYR A 382 2.71 27.96 -7.56
CA TYR A 382 2.22 28.23 -8.91
C TYR A 382 1.88 29.71 -9.06
N ARG A 383 2.01 30.20 -10.29
CA ARG A 383 1.52 31.52 -10.71
C ARG A 383 0.32 31.35 -11.63
N GLU A 384 -0.52 32.36 -11.71
CA GLU A 384 -1.56 32.46 -12.73
C GLU A 384 -0.99 32.14 -14.13
N LYS A 385 -1.83 31.50 -14.94
CA LYS A 385 -1.56 30.92 -16.26
C LYS A 385 -0.65 29.69 -16.25
N GLU A 386 -0.12 29.27 -15.09
CA GLU A 386 0.62 28.01 -15.03
C GLU A 386 -0.32 26.80 -14.99
N PRO A 387 0.02 25.73 -15.71
CA PRO A 387 -0.69 24.46 -15.62
C PRO A 387 -0.42 23.78 -14.27
N ILE A 388 -1.47 23.23 -13.70
CA ILE A 388 -1.49 22.61 -12.37
C ILE A 388 -2.15 21.23 -12.45
N PHE A 389 -1.49 20.23 -11.87
CA PHE A 389 -2.05 18.89 -11.80
C PHE A 389 -3.14 18.81 -10.72
N LEU A 390 -4.32 18.32 -11.10
CA LEU A 390 -5.52 18.27 -10.27
C LEU A 390 -5.95 16.84 -9.91
N GLY A 391 -5.26 15.85 -10.49
CA GLY A 391 -5.53 14.45 -10.27
C GLY A 391 -6.85 14.00 -10.89
N ARG A 392 -7.64 13.21 -10.18
CA ARG A 392 -8.91 12.70 -10.69
C ARG A 392 -10.03 13.69 -10.37
N ILE A 393 -10.65 14.23 -11.41
CA ILE A 393 -11.87 15.04 -11.33
C ILE A 393 -12.98 14.27 -12.04
N ASP A 394 -14.15 14.17 -11.42
CA ASP A 394 -15.35 13.60 -12.04
C ASP A 394 -16.36 14.75 -12.24
N THR A 395 -17.00 14.80 -13.41
CA THR A 395 -17.93 15.86 -13.79
C THR A 395 -19.27 15.77 -13.08
N ASP A 396 -19.70 14.57 -12.67
CA ASP A 396 -21.11 14.34 -12.28
C ASP A 396 -21.33 13.98 -10.81
N LYS A 397 -20.29 13.69 -10.02
CA LYS A 397 -20.41 13.44 -8.57
C LYS A 397 -19.15 13.87 -7.84
N ASN A 398 -19.33 14.68 -6.78
CA ASN A 398 -18.36 14.99 -5.71
C ASN A 398 -16.93 14.54 -6.03
N SER A 399 -16.15 15.41 -6.70
CA SER A 399 -14.80 15.14 -7.21
C SER A 399 -14.10 14.05 -6.38
N ILE A 400 -13.88 12.88 -6.95
CA ILE A 400 -13.36 11.73 -6.18
C ILE A 400 -11.83 11.82 -6.17
N SER A 401 -11.23 12.07 -5.01
CA SER A 401 -9.86 11.65 -4.76
C SER A 401 -9.92 10.23 -4.20
N SER A 402 -9.63 9.23 -5.01
CA SER A 402 -9.55 7.85 -4.52
C SER A 402 -8.21 7.67 -3.81
N ALA A 403 -8.25 7.25 -2.54
CA ALA A 403 -7.10 6.72 -1.83
C ALA A 403 -6.49 5.57 -2.64
N THR A 404 -5.16 5.48 -2.65
CA THR A 404 -4.41 4.43 -3.34
C THR A 404 -4.80 3.06 -2.81
N GLY A 405 -5.59 2.36 -3.61
CA GLY A 405 -5.58 0.91 -3.79
C GLY A 405 -5.76 0.66 -5.28
N LEU A 406 -4.65 0.45 -6.00
CA LEU A 406 -4.61 -0.11 -7.38
C LEU A 406 -5.57 0.51 -8.42
N LYS A 407 -5.71 1.84 -8.45
CA LYS A 407 -6.30 2.57 -9.60
C LYS A 407 -5.58 3.91 -9.80
N SER A 408 -4.33 3.88 -10.26
CA SER A 408 -3.61 5.04 -10.77
C SER A 408 -3.50 4.94 -12.30
N SER A 409 -3.65 6.08 -12.95
CA SER A 409 -3.68 6.26 -14.40
C SER A 409 -2.28 6.27 -15.00
N GLY A 410 -1.84 5.15 -15.58
CA GLY A 410 -0.99 5.11 -16.78
C GLY A 410 0.28 5.99 -16.83
N PHE A 411 1.09 6.03 -15.77
CA PHE A 411 2.43 6.62 -15.82
C PHE A 411 3.50 5.53 -15.88
N ARG A 412 4.45 5.66 -16.81
CA ARG A 412 5.71 4.90 -16.84
C ARG A 412 6.88 5.83 -16.56
N PHE A 413 7.84 5.36 -15.78
CA PHE A 413 9.17 5.96 -15.67
C PHE A 413 10.16 5.13 -16.48
N ASN A 414 10.89 5.76 -17.40
CA ASN A 414 12.02 5.15 -18.09
C ASN A 414 13.18 5.08 -17.09
N ASN A 415 13.64 3.87 -16.76
CA ASN A 415 14.81 3.51 -15.93
C ASN A 415 14.53 2.94 -14.52
N SER A 416 13.54 2.06 -14.37
CA SER A 416 13.57 1.09 -13.26
C SER A 416 14.62 0.01 -13.55
N PRO A 417 15.55 -0.28 -12.62
CA PRO A 417 16.48 -1.39 -12.79
C PRO A 417 15.70 -2.71 -12.83
N ILE A 418 15.82 -3.39 -13.95
CA ILE A 418 15.40 -4.77 -14.17
C ILE A 418 16.13 -5.64 -13.15
N THR A 419 15.40 -6.27 -12.22
CA THR A 419 15.87 -7.48 -11.55
C THR A 419 15.08 -8.67 -12.09
N SER A 420 15.60 -9.22 -13.18
CA SER A 420 15.38 -10.61 -13.54
C SER A 420 16.06 -11.49 -12.49
N ASN A 421 15.29 -12.15 -11.62
CA ASN A 421 15.48 -13.58 -11.32
C ASN A 421 14.42 -14.12 -10.34
N ASN A 422 13.64 -15.07 -10.87
CA ASN A 422 13.17 -16.33 -10.28
C ASN A 422 12.85 -16.39 -8.78
N GLY A 423 11.54 -16.47 -8.51
CA GLY A 423 10.99 -17.07 -7.30
C GLY A 423 10.43 -16.03 -6.33
N ASN A 424 9.10 -15.93 -6.29
CA ASN A 424 8.27 -15.12 -5.38
C ASN A 424 8.03 -13.68 -5.85
N ASP A 425 7.09 -13.58 -6.79
CA ASP A 425 6.57 -12.33 -7.33
C ASP A 425 5.81 -11.53 -6.27
N ALA A 426 6.38 -10.41 -5.83
CA ALA A 426 5.78 -9.51 -4.85
C ALA A 426 4.48 -8.85 -5.35
N VAL A 427 4.21 -8.90 -6.66
CA VAL A 427 2.97 -8.40 -7.29
C VAL A 427 1.80 -9.38 -7.17
N ALA A 428 2.08 -10.70 -7.10
CA ALA A 428 1.04 -11.73 -6.96
C ALA A 428 0.28 -11.64 -5.61
N ASN A 429 0.93 -11.07 -4.58
CA ASN A 429 0.34 -10.89 -3.24
C ASN A 429 -0.39 -9.54 -3.06
N LEU A 430 -0.50 -8.71 -4.10
CA LEU A 430 -0.96 -7.33 -4.00
C LEU A 430 -2.36 -7.06 -4.60
N ILE A 431 -3.02 -8.06 -5.19
CA ILE A 431 -4.40 -7.96 -5.68
C ILE A 431 -5.28 -8.84 -4.79
N PRO A 432 -6.50 -8.42 -4.40
CA PRO A 432 -7.34 -9.24 -3.55
C PRO A 432 -7.48 -10.62 -4.21
N ALA A 433 -7.28 -11.70 -3.45
CA ALA A 433 -7.96 -12.94 -3.78
C ALA A 433 -9.40 -12.54 -4.12
N SER A 434 -9.89 -12.88 -5.32
CA SER A 434 -11.32 -12.79 -5.63
C SER A 434 -12.02 -13.29 -4.38
N LYS A 435 -12.86 -12.46 -3.74
CA LYS A 435 -13.53 -12.83 -2.49
C LYS A 435 -14.15 -14.21 -2.73
N GLU A 436 -13.52 -15.24 -2.19
CA GLU A 436 -13.88 -16.62 -2.42
C GLU A 436 -15.35 -16.75 -2.03
N ASN A 437 -16.22 -16.91 -3.04
CA ASN A 437 -17.65 -16.81 -2.85
C ASN A 437 -18.26 -18.18 -3.12
N CYS A 438 -18.69 -18.86 -2.05
CA CYS A 438 -19.42 -20.11 -2.16
C CYS A 438 -20.69 -20.00 -3.02
N ARG A 439 -21.18 -18.79 -3.30
CA ARG A 439 -22.37 -18.52 -4.11
C ARG A 439 -22.09 -18.29 -5.59
N ASN A 440 -20.83 -18.21 -6.03
CA ASN A 440 -20.51 -18.08 -7.46
C ASN A 440 -20.58 -19.45 -8.15
N MET A 441 -21.79 -19.89 -8.47
CA MET A 441 -22.08 -21.24 -8.94
C MET A 441 -22.52 -21.23 -10.40
N HIS A 442 -21.88 -22.07 -11.21
CA HIS A 442 -22.38 -22.46 -12.52
C HIS A 442 -23.71 -23.23 -12.38
N VAL A 443 -24.52 -23.24 -13.43
CA VAL A 443 -25.81 -23.97 -13.49
C VAL A 443 -25.67 -25.48 -13.26
N SER A 444 -24.46 -26.04 -13.42
CA SER A 444 -24.15 -27.44 -13.11
C SER A 444 -23.95 -27.72 -11.61
N GLY A 445 -23.98 -26.69 -10.76
CA GLY A 445 -23.62 -26.79 -9.35
C GLY A 445 -22.11 -26.75 -9.09
N THR A 446 -21.30 -26.32 -10.06
CA THR A 446 -19.85 -26.13 -9.90
C THR A 446 -19.53 -24.72 -9.41
N ASN A 447 -18.69 -24.58 -8.38
CA ASN A 447 -18.23 -23.28 -7.92
C ASN A 447 -17.14 -22.74 -8.86
N ILE A 448 -17.38 -21.58 -9.48
CA ILE A 448 -16.49 -21.00 -10.49
C ILE A 448 -15.18 -20.52 -9.85
N ASP A 449 -15.22 -19.94 -8.65
CA ASP A 449 -14.04 -19.42 -7.96
C ASP A 449 -13.08 -20.55 -7.58
N ALA A 450 -13.60 -21.64 -7.00
CA ALA A 450 -12.82 -22.81 -6.63
C ALA A 450 -12.18 -23.48 -7.85
N LEU A 451 -12.89 -23.50 -8.99
CA LEU A 451 -12.39 -24.07 -10.24
C LEU A 451 -11.31 -23.19 -10.87
N SER A 452 -11.55 -21.89 -10.94
CA SER A 452 -10.57 -20.90 -11.38
C SER A 452 -9.28 -21.04 -10.56
N SER A 453 -9.38 -21.09 -9.24
CA SER A 453 -8.25 -21.31 -8.32
C SER A 453 -7.54 -22.66 -8.52
N ALA A 454 -8.29 -23.72 -8.84
CA ALA A 454 -7.71 -25.04 -9.05
C ALA A 454 -6.84 -25.09 -10.32
N LEU A 455 -7.26 -24.35 -11.35
CA LEU A 455 -6.57 -24.22 -12.62
C LEU A 455 -5.47 -23.16 -12.59
N SER A 456 -5.63 -22.12 -11.76
CA SER A 456 -4.69 -20.99 -11.65
C SER A 456 -3.50 -21.26 -10.72
N ASN A 457 -3.54 -22.28 -9.85
CA ASN A 457 -2.46 -22.72 -8.95
C ASN A 457 -1.19 -23.27 -9.65
N THR A 458 -0.92 -22.82 -10.87
CA THR A 458 0.37 -22.90 -11.57
C THR A 458 0.84 -21.56 -12.12
N GLN A 459 -0.01 -20.51 -12.17
CA GLN A 459 0.22 -19.27 -12.94
C GLN A 459 -0.59 -18.05 -12.41
N ASN A 460 -0.58 -17.80 -11.09
CA ASN A 460 -1.18 -16.59 -10.48
C ASN A 460 -0.27 -15.35 -10.62
N ASN A 461 0.14 -15.06 -11.84
CA ASN A 461 0.91 -13.86 -12.14
C ASN A 461 0.14 -13.02 -13.16
N TYR A 462 -0.73 -12.15 -12.64
CA TYR A 462 -1.50 -11.21 -13.46
C TYR A 462 -0.63 -10.21 -14.23
N SER A 463 0.63 -10.07 -13.85
CA SER A 463 1.67 -9.28 -14.53
C SER A 463 2.59 -10.13 -15.39
N PHE A 464 2.31 -11.42 -15.60
CA PHE A 464 3.19 -12.29 -16.36
C PHE A 464 3.30 -11.84 -17.82
N VAL A 465 4.52 -11.75 -18.32
CA VAL A 465 4.81 -11.59 -19.75
C VAL A 465 5.86 -12.60 -20.14
N GLY A 466 5.44 -13.61 -20.88
CA GLY A 466 6.29 -14.66 -21.42
C GLY A 466 7.05 -14.20 -22.66
N ASN A 467 7.94 -15.08 -23.13
CA ASN A 467 8.69 -14.87 -24.37
C ASN A 467 7.75 -14.84 -25.58
N TYR A 468 8.12 -14.02 -26.56
CA TYR A 468 7.50 -14.07 -27.88
C TYR A 468 7.99 -15.31 -28.63
N VAL A 469 7.06 -16.16 -29.04
CA VAL A 469 7.34 -17.42 -29.73
C VAL A 469 6.44 -17.56 -30.94
N CYS A 470 6.95 -18.20 -31.99
CA CYS A 470 6.19 -18.56 -33.17
C CYS A 470 6.17 -20.08 -33.33
N ASP A 471 5.03 -20.63 -33.73
CA ASP A 471 4.92 -22.05 -34.07
C ASP A 471 5.41 -22.34 -35.50
N SER A 472 5.48 -23.62 -35.88
CA SER A 472 5.89 -24.06 -37.22
C SER A 472 4.94 -23.63 -38.35
N PHE A 473 3.79 -23.05 -38.01
CA PHE A 473 2.77 -22.55 -38.94
C PHE A 473 2.81 -21.02 -39.08
N GLY A 474 3.74 -20.35 -38.41
CA GLY A 474 3.90 -18.89 -38.44
C GLY A 474 2.92 -18.15 -37.53
N ASN A 475 2.18 -18.85 -36.65
CA ASN A 475 1.39 -18.18 -35.63
C ASN A 475 2.31 -17.74 -34.50
N CYS A 476 2.39 -16.45 -34.27
CA CYS A 476 3.23 -15.87 -33.25
C CYS A 476 2.41 -15.29 -32.09
N GLY A 477 2.98 -15.33 -30.90
CA GLY A 477 2.38 -14.75 -29.72
C GLY A 477 3.25 -14.92 -28.49
N ARG A 478 2.82 -14.32 -27.39
CA ARG A 478 3.44 -14.49 -26.08
C ARG A 478 2.38 -14.73 -25.02
N GLN A 479 2.72 -15.50 -24.01
CA GLN A 479 1.86 -15.72 -22.86
C GLN A 479 1.78 -14.43 -22.01
N ILE A 480 0.59 -13.98 -21.66
CA ILE A 480 0.36 -12.79 -20.85
C ILE A 480 -0.68 -13.02 -19.76
N GLY A 481 -0.44 -12.41 -18.60
CA GLY A 481 -1.37 -12.41 -17.48
C GLY A 481 -1.57 -13.75 -16.78
N ALA A 482 -2.54 -13.77 -15.86
CA ALA A 482 -2.99 -14.96 -15.17
C ALA A 482 -3.49 -15.99 -16.19
N MET A 483 -3.23 -17.27 -15.90
CA MET A 483 -3.47 -18.38 -16.84
C MET A 483 -2.66 -18.32 -18.14
N GLN A 484 -1.68 -17.41 -18.26
CA GLN A 484 -0.76 -17.32 -19.40
C GLN A 484 -1.47 -17.28 -20.75
N PHE A 485 -2.48 -16.41 -20.89
CA PHE A 485 -3.20 -16.24 -22.14
C PHE A 485 -2.24 -15.95 -23.29
N ILE A 486 -2.38 -16.62 -24.42
CA ILE A 486 -1.60 -16.26 -25.61
C ILE A 486 -2.10 -14.91 -26.13
N SER A 487 -1.18 -13.98 -26.41
CA SER A 487 -1.46 -12.61 -26.85
C SER A 487 -2.22 -12.50 -28.18
N SER A 488 -2.27 -13.59 -28.95
CA SER A 488 -3.08 -13.70 -30.17
C SER A 488 -4.55 -14.08 -29.90
N ASN A 489 -4.92 -14.40 -28.65
CA ASN A 489 -6.29 -14.77 -28.28
C ASN A 489 -7.29 -13.63 -28.64
N PRO A 490 -8.35 -13.91 -29.40
CA PRO A 490 -9.30 -12.87 -29.86
C PRO A 490 -9.96 -12.07 -28.75
N ASP A 491 -10.31 -12.70 -27.63
CA ASP A 491 -10.97 -12.02 -26.51
C ASP A 491 -9.99 -11.10 -25.77
N VAL A 492 -8.76 -11.56 -25.58
CA VAL A 492 -7.66 -10.74 -25.04
C VAL A 492 -7.39 -9.54 -25.94
N ARG A 493 -7.28 -9.76 -27.25
CA ARG A 493 -7.07 -8.67 -28.22
C ARG A 493 -8.23 -7.70 -28.24
N LYS A 494 -9.48 -8.18 -28.10
CA LYS A 494 -10.67 -7.33 -28.03
C LYS A 494 -10.65 -6.44 -26.79
N ILE A 495 -10.29 -6.98 -25.62
CA ILE A 495 -10.14 -6.21 -24.38
C ILE A 495 -9.07 -5.13 -24.56
N ILE A 496 -7.89 -5.51 -25.05
CA ILE A 496 -6.78 -4.57 -25.25
C ILE A 496 -7.14 -3.48 -26.27
N ALA A 497 -7.69 -3.86 -27.43
CA ALA A 497 -8.04 -2.95 -28.53
C ALA A 497 -9.11 -1.92 -28.14
N SER A 498 -9.92 -2.21 -27.12
CA SER A 498 -10.94 -1.29 -26.63
C SER A 498 -10.39 -0.08 -25.86
N LYS A 499 -9.09 -0.10 -25.53
CA LYS A 499 -8.43 0.96 -24.76
C LYS A 499 -7.68 1.93 -25.67
N ALA A 500 -7.62 3.20 -25.26
CA ALA A 500 -6.75 4.19 -25.90
C ALA A 500 -5.28 3.72 -25.84
N GLY A 501 -4.58 3.72 -26.97
CA GLY A 501 -3.23 3.14 -27.09
C GLY A 501 -3.18 1.62 -27.29
N GLY A 502 -4.34 0.95 -27.30
CA GLY A 502 -4.43 -0.50 -27.35
C GLY A 502 -3.96 -1.11 -28.67
N GLN A 503 -4.20 -0.44 -29.80
CA GLN A 503 -3.74 -0.92 -31.12
C GLN A 503 -2.22 -0.85 -31.25
N GLU A 504 -1.61 0.21 -30.71
CA GLU A 504 -0.17 0.36 -30.63
C GLU A 504 0.43 -0.71 -29.71
N PHE A 505 -0.21 -1.00 -28.57
CA PHE A 505 0.24 -2.06 -27.68
C PHE A 505 0.10 -3.46 -28.29
N LEU A 506 -0.97 -3.74 -29.03
CA LEU A 506 -1.11 -4.98 -29.80
C LEU A 506 0.00 -5.12 -30.85
N SER A 507 0.35 -4.01 -31.52
CA SER A 507 1.46 -4.01 -32.48
C SER A 507 2.78 -4.37 -31.82
N LYS A 508 3.03 -3.93 -30.57
CA LYS A 508 4.20 -4.34 -29.78
C LYS A 508 4.17 -5.80 -29.36
N LEU A 509 2.99 -6.31 -28.98
CA LEU A 509 2.82 -7.72 -28.65
C LEU A 509 3.19 -8.61 -29.85
N ASP A 510 2.90 -8.13 -31.06
CA ASP A 510 3.13 -8.80 -32.34
C ASP A 510 4.55 -8.59 -32.92
N SER A 511 5.31 -7.58 -32.45
CA SER A 511 6.63 -7.21 -33.01
C SER A 511 7.83 -7.82 -32.29
N GLY A 512 7.62 -8.68 -31.30
CA GLY A 512 8.71 -9.26 -30.50
C GLY A 512 9.37 -8.28 -29.52
N GLU A 513 8.89 -7.03 -29.44
CA GLU A 513 9.37 -6.02 -28.50
C GLU A 513 9.29 -6.48 -27.04
N GLN A 514 10.17 -5.92 -26.19
CA GLN A 514 10.11 -6.17 -24.76
C GLN A 514 8.95 -5.39 -24.13
N ILE A 515 8.17 -6.10 -23.31
CA ILE A 515 6.95 -5.61 -22.67
C ILE A 515 7.03 -5.98 -21.19
N THR A 516 6.82 -5.02 -20.29
CA THR A 516 6.82 -5.30 -18.85
C THR A 516 5.43 -5.76 -18.37
N GLY A 517 5.38 -6.39 -17.19
CA GLY A 517 4.12 -6.79 -16.57
C GLY A 517 3.21 -5.61 -16.23
N GLU A 518 3.80 -4.48 -15.85
CA GLU A 518 3.11 -3.21 -15.59
C GLU A 518 2.53 -2.61 -16.87
N GLU A 519 3.30 -2.65 -17.97
CA GLU A 519 2.81 -2.25 -19.30
C GLU A 519 1.66 -3.15 -19.74
N MET A 520 1.77 -4.47 -19.56
CA MET A 520 0.72 -5.40 -19.96
C MET A 520 -0.55 -5.19 -19.13
N THR A 521 -0.43 -5.01 -17.81
CA THR A 521 -1.58 -4.80 -16.91
C THR A 521 -2.29 -3.46 -17.11
N GLN A 522 -1.64 -2.48 -17.76
CA GLN A 522 -2.29 -1.26 -18.24
C GLN A 522 -3.38 -1.56 -19.28
N TYR A 523 -3.10 -2.49 -20.19
CA TYR A 523 -3.99 -2.83 -21.31
C TYR A 523 -4.83 -4.09 -21.07
N PHE A 524 -4.42 -4.95 -20.14
CA PHE A 524 -5.16 -6.13 -19.74
C PHE A 524 -5.10 -6.26 -18.22
N SER A 525 -5.97 -5.56 -17.51
CA SER A 525 -5.91 -5.41 -16.06
C SER A 525 -6.28 -6.71 -15.33
N PRO A 526 -5.86 -6.89 -14.07
CA PRO A 526 -6.22 -8.08 -13.29
C PRO A 526 -7.72 -8.35 -13.21
N ALA A 527 -8.54 -7.29 -13.13
CA ALA A 527 -10.00 -7.45 -13.10
C ALA A 527 -10.56 -7.93 -14.45
N GLU A 528 -10.01 -7.46 -15.57
CA GLU A 528 -10.43 -7.92 -16.89
C GLU A 528 -9.94 -9.34 -17.19
N GLN A 529 -8.72 -9.66 -16.73
CA GLN A 529 -8.21 -11.03 -16.74
C GLN A 529 -9.13 -11.94 -15.95
N GLN A 530 -9.49 -11.58 -14.71
CA GLN A 530 -10.39 -12.36 -13.87
C GLN A 530 -11.78 -12.55 -14.52
N ASN A 531 -12.38 -11.49 -15.06
CA ASN A 531 -13.65 -11.59 -15.77
C ASN A 531 -13.56 -12.50 -17.01
N LEU A 532 -12.44 -12.47 -17.74
CA LEU A 532 -12.21 -13.36 -18.87
C LEU A 532 -12.06 -14.82 -18.42
N ILE A 533 -11.33 -15.05 -17.33
CA ILE A 533 -11.15 -16.38 -16.73
C ILE A 533 -12.51 -16.96 -16.33
N GLU A 534 -13.33 -16.20 -15.60
CA GLU A 534 -14.66 -16.63 -15.16
C GLU A 534 -15.55 -16.97 -16.36
N SER A 535 -15.59 -16.10 -17.38
CA SER A 535 -16.34 -16.34 -18.63
C SER A 535 -15.87 -17.60 -19.37
N GLN A 536 -14.56 -17.83 -19.43
CA GLN A 536 -14.02 -19.05 -20.04
C GLN A 536 -14.39 -20.30 -19.24
N MET A 537 -14.35 -20.24 -17.91
CA MET A 537 -14.75 -21.37 -17.07
C MET A 537 -16.23 -21.72 -17.24
N GLU A 538 -17.11 -20.73 -17.30
CA GLU A 538 -18.53 -20.95 -17.58
C GLU A 538 -18.75 -21.63 -18.94
N ASN A 539 -18.04 -21.19 -19.98
CA ASN A 539 -18.13 -21.79 -21.31
C ASN A 539 -17.61 -23.23 -21.34
N LEU A 540 -16.47 -23.49 -20.69
CA LEU A 540 -15.89 -24.82 -20.60
C LEU A 540 -16.80 -25.79 -19.84
N LEU A 541 -17.38 -25.36 -18.72
CA LEU A 541 -18.34 -26.16 -17.96
C LEU A 541 -19.61 -26.42 -18.76
N SER A 542 -20.16 -25.40 -19.42
CA SER A 542 -21.32 -25.53 -20.30
C SER A 542 -21.05 -26.56 -21.41
N THR A 543 -19.91 -26.45 -22.09
CA THR A 543 -19.53 -27.36 -23.18
C THR A 543 -19.26 -28.77 -22.66
N ALA A 544 -18.51 -28.91 -21.56
CA ALA A 544 -18.21 -30.21 -20.96
C ALA A 544 -19.48 -30.93 -20.48
N SER A 545 -20.44 -30.21 -19.91
CA SER A 545 -21.71 -30.79 -19.42
C SER A 545 -22.61 -31.36 -20.52
N GLN A 546 -22.35 -31.00 -21.79
CA GLN A 546 -23.05 -31.54 -22.96
C GLN A 546 -22.36 -32.76 -23.56
N GLN A 547 -21.13 -33.07 -23.15
CA GLN A 547 -20.39 -34.24 -23.63
C GLN A 547 -20.77 -35.50 -22.83
N ILE A 548 -20.67 -36.67 -23.48
CA ILE A 548 -20.93 -37.96 -22.85
C ILE A 548 -19.64 -38.48 -22.20
N ASP A 549 -19.71 -38.79 -20.90
CA ASP A 549 -18.65 -39.46 -20.17
C ASP A 549 -18.58 -40.93 -20.61
N PRO A 550 -17.48 -41.37 -21.25
CA PRO A 550 -17.35 -42.75 -21.74
C PRO A 550 -17.36 -43.78 -20.61
N ALA A 551 -17.06 -43.38 -19.37
CA ALA A 551 -17.08 -44.29 -18.22
C ALA A 551 -18.51 -44.61 -17.74
N THR A 552 -19.46 -43.69 -17.94
CA THR A 552 -20.81 -43.80 -17.37
C THR A 552 -21.92 -43.84 -18.41
N GLY A 553 -21.62 -43.47 -19.66
CA GLY A 553 -22.60 -43.35 -20.74
C GLY A 553 -23.60 -42.21 -20.56
N LYS A 554 -23.36 -41.30 -19.60
CA LYS A 554 -24.20 -40.13 -19.28
C LYS A 554 -23.41 -38.84 -19.48
N ASN A 555 -24.09 -37.71 -19.47
CA ASN A 555 -23.44 -36.40 -19.49
C ASN A 555 -22.48 -36.23 -18.31
N PHE A 556 -21.40 -35.47 -18.50
CA PHE A 556 -20.47 -35.13 -17.43
C PHE A 556 -21.15 -34.32 -16.32
N THR A 557 -21.01 -34.79 -15.07
CA THR A 557 -21.53 -34.12 -13.86
C THR A 557 -20.54 -34.25 -12.69
N GLY A 558 -20.70 -33.42 -11.66
CA GLY A 558 -19.91 -33.52 -10.43
C GLY A 558 -18.40 -33.43 -10.68
N GLU A 559 -17.60 -34.26 -10.01
CA GLU A 559 -16.15 -34.22 -10.15
C GLU A 559 -15.65 -34.53 -11.57
N ARG A 560 -16.35 -35.39 -12.31
CA ARG A 560 -15.99 -35.74 -13.70
C ARG A 560 -16.17 -34.55 -14.65
N LEU A 561 -17.12 -33.66 -14.35
CA LEU A 561 -17.28 -32.40 -15.08
C LEU A 561 -16.09 -31.46 -14.88
N ILE A 562 -15.59 -31.36 -13.64
CA ILE A 562 -14.40 -30.58 -13.31
C ILE A 562 -13.18 -31.08 -14.06
N GLU A 563 -12.96 -32.39 -14.00
CA GLU A 563 -11.87 -33.06 -14.71
C GLU A 563 -11.94 -32.76 -16.21
N ARG A 564 -13.13 -32.87 -16.81
CA ARG A 564 -13.30 -32.64 -18.25
C ARG A 564 -13.07 -31.19 -18.65
N ALA A 565 -13.61 -30.23 -17.89
CA ALA A 565 -13.39 -28.81 -18.15
C ALA A 565 -11.89 -28.46 -18.07
N ALA A 566 -11.16 -29.03 -17.11
CA ALA A 566 -9.72 -28.87 -16.99
C ALA A 566 -8.93 -29.46 -18.19
N GLN A 567 -9.32 -30.63 -18.69
CA GLN A 567 -8.74 -31.21 -19.90
C GLN A 567 -8.90 -30.28 -21.10
N MET A 568 -10.09 -29.71 -21.26
CA MET A 568 -10.41 -28.78 -22.35
C MET A 568 -9.66 -27.45 -22.22
N GLN A 569 -9.43 -26.96 -21.00
CA GLN A 569 -8.56 -25.80 -20.77
C GLN A 569 -7.12 -26.08 -21.19
N PHE A 570 -6.62 -27.28 -20.87
CA PHE A 570 -5.21 -27.63 -21.08
C PHE A 570 -4.86 -27.87 -22.55
N ALA A 571 -5.75 -28.49 -23.32
CA ALA A 571 -5.46 -28.97 -24.67
C ALA A 571 -6.50 -28.58 -25.73
N GLY A 572 -7.40 -27.65 -25.39
CA GLY A 572 -8.46 -27.16 -26.25
C GLY A 572 -9.76 -27.96 -26.15
N THR A 573 -10.87 -27.34 -26.54
CA THR A 573 -12.24 -27.90 -26.39
C THR A 573 -12.48 -29.18 -27.17
N ASN A 574 -11.70 -29.40 -28.24
CA ASN A 574 -11.79 -30.58 -29.12
C ASN A 574 -10.88 -31.73 -28.66
N ILE A 575 -10.15 -31.61 -27.54
CA ILE A 575 -9.25 -32.67 -27.10
C ILE A 575 -10.02 -33.95 -26.79
N THR A 576 -9.48 -35.10 -27.23
CA THR A 576 -10.02 -36.42 -26.91
C THR A 576 -10.13 -36.59 -25.40
N ILE A 577 -11.28 -37.09 -24.94
CA ILE A 577 -11.56 -37.33 -23.51
C ILE A 577 -10.50 -38.27 -22.94
N ASN A 578 -9.91 -37.91 -21.79
CA ASN A 578 -8.87 -38.68 -21.10
C ASN A 578 -7.62 -38.97 -21.96
N SER A 579 -7.31 -38.08 -22.90
CA SER A 579 -6.14 -38.21 -23.77
C SER A 579 -4.85 -38.42 -22.97
N GLN A 580 -3.99 -39.31 -23.46
CA GLN A 580 -2.64 -39.55 -22.95
C GLN A 580 -1.60 -38.65 -23.63
N ALA A 581 -2.04 -37.70 -24.46
CA ALA A 581 -1.15 -36.73 -25.09
C ALA A 581 -0.49 -35.84 -24.02
N ILE A 582 0.79 -35.51 -24.23
CA ILE A 582 1.59 -34.63 -23.38
C ILE A 582 1.71 -33.28 -24.11
N SER A 583 1.51 -32.18 -23.39
CA SER A 583 1.73 -30.84 -23.95
C SER A 583 3.23 -30.55 -24.05
N PRO A 584 3.74 -29.89 -25.12
CA PRO A 584 5.17 -29.60 -25.29
C PRO A 584 5.82 -28.82 -24.13
N SER A 585 5.02 -28.17 -23.28
CA SER A 585 5.46 -27.34 -22.15
C SER A 585 5.21 -27.96 -20.76
N ASP A 586 4.68 -29.18 -20.65
CA ASP A 586 4.40 -29.84 -19.35
C ASP A 586 4.83 -31.32 -19.40
N THR A 587 5.08 -31.92 -18.24
CA THR A 587 5.45 -33.34 -18.11
C THR A 587 4.25 -34.25 -17.87
N LYS A 588 3.03 -33.70 -17.86
CA LYS A 588 1.78 -34.43 -17.59
C LYS A 588 0.95 -34.67 -18.84
N THR A 589 0.23 -35.79 -18.84
CA THR A 589 -0.81 -36.06 -19.83
C THR A 589 -2.05 -35.19 -19.60
N VAL A 590 -2.86 -34.99 -20.64
CA VAL A 590 -4.16 -34.28 -20.53
C VAL A 590 -5.03 -34.88 -19.42
N LYS A 591 -5.07 -36.23 -19.33
CA LYS A 591 -5.82 -36.93 -18.28
C LYS A 591 -5.32 -36.58 -16.87
N GLU A 592 -4.02 -36.69 -16.63
CA GLU A 592 -3.40 -36.39 -15.33
C GLU A 592 -3.58 -34.93 -14.93
N TYR A 593 -3.56 -34.00 -15.89
CA TYR A 593 -3.87 -32.60 -15.65
C TYR A 593 -5.30 -32.43 -15.12
N GLY A 594 -6.27 -33.08 -15.76
CA GLY A 594 -7.67 -33.06 -15.33
C GLY A 594 -7.87 -33.64 -13.93
N GLU A 595 -7.27 -34.80 -13.64
CA GLU A 595 -7.36 -35.45 -12.33
C GLU A 595 -6.75 -34.58 -11.22
N LYS A 596 -5.64 -33.90 -11.51
CA LYS A 596 -5.00 -32.97 -10.57
C LYS A 596 -5.86 -31.74 -10.30
N ALA A 597 -6.48 -31.16 -11.33
CA ALA A 597 -7.38 -30.02 -11.19
C ALA A 597 -8.60 -30.37 -10.33
N LYS A 598 -9.18 -31.56 -10.54
CA LYS A 598 -10.28 -32.11 -9.72
C LYS A 598 -9.92 -32.21 -8.23
N THR A 599 -8.74 -32.74 -7.92
CA THR A 599 -8.25 -32.83 -6.52
C THR A 599 -8.08 -31.44 -5.91
N LYS A 600 -7.45 -30.51 -6.63
CA LYS A 600 -7.27 -29.12 -6.18
C LYS A 600 -8.58 -28.38 -5.99
N TYR A 601 -9.56 -28.59 -6.86
CA TYR A 601 -10.89 -28.01 -6.75
C TYR A 601 -11.56 -28.39 -5.43
N THR A 602 -11.46 -29.67 -5.04
CA THR A 602 -12.01 -30.17 -3.78
C THR A 602 -11.31 -29.53 -2.57
N GLN A 603 -9.98 -29.45 -2.62
CA GLN A 603 -9.18 -28.79 -1.59
C GLN A 603 -9.53 -27.30 -1.45
N ASN A 604 -9.79 -26.62 -2.57
CA ASN A 604 -10.20 -25.22 -2.56
C ASN A 604 -11.59 -25.05 -1.93
N LEU A 605 -12.56 -25.93 -2.25
CA LEU A 605 -13.88 -25.88 -1.60
C LEU A 605 -13.79 -26.06 -0.08
N GLU A 606 -12.90 -26.94 0.41
CA GLU A 606 -12.60 -27.13 1.83
C GLU A 606 -12.01 -25.85 2.45
N SER A 607 -10.98 -25.26 1.82
CA SER A 607 -10.33 -24.06 2.34
C SER A 607 -11.25 -22.84 2.34
N MET A 608 -12.21 -22.79 1.41
CA MET A 608 -13.21 -21.74 1.29
C MET A 608 -14.39 -21.90 2.29
N ASN A 609 -14.46 -23.01 3.05
CA ASN A 609 -15.64 -23.40 3.84
C ASN A 609 -16.95 -23.45 3.01
N CYS A 610 -16.87 -23.97 1.79
CA CYS A 610 -18.01 -24.07 0.86
C CYS A 610 -18.61 -25.48 0.76
N LEU A 611 -18.13 -26.43 1.58
CA LEU A 611 -18.63 -27.80 1.66
C LEU A 611 -19.75 -27.99 2.69
#